data_AF-A0AAD3CU28-F1
#
_entry.id   AF-A0AAD3CU28-F1
#
_cell.length_a   1.000
_cell.length_b   1.000
_cell.length_c   1.000
_cell.angle_alpha   90.00
_cell.angle_beta   90.00
_cell.angle_gamma   90.00
#
_symmetry.space_group_name_H-M   'P 1'
#
loop_
_entity.id
_entity.type
_entity.pdbx_description
1 polymer ?
#
loop_
_entity_poly.entity_id
_entity_poly.type
_entity_poly.pdbx_seq_one_letter_code
_entity_poly.pdbx_strand_id
1 'polypeptide(L)'
;MSSSKKRKLDLDDFSDDDDYSELTWRGDPSETFSDLTLQVDANSDLFEEGTHLATYHVHKSVVCAGKYRSKYLEKLIRNRSMPCTGDNSNEIEKEASNKHVEQKKPSSNTQNECNDEIEKASKNSDALENQLTHGQENASHVDLNKDDGNKSDNNGASTIGTRNIQDDIQHENSNEIRIRVKEHVEKKHFDYLLDNIYFGTSPITRKNVMPLRYLAKLMKVKSLFDRSSDFISQDLQDETVFWYMQQSTLFDDHKVQVEAKRLCACEIENMDETKFLELEISTFKEIIKETTPRSSDDTAMSIIVSKYIKKHTEAIDTDLFVMATAEKLLPKIAEKEAIFLLQQCQAHHRKQDLDDATKTSLDNLLKRCMDCIANNWRPILGDSIRRQESFEDCVYDSLPNDVKVKVLEASLMNVLQSEEKLRAPKKQKKERKRVLKPFVINMPKDQETVDIDDSDSDSESENDSDEDGILEISDEPIYN
;
A
#
# COMPACT_ATOMS: atom_id res chain seq x y z
N MET A 1 -74.09 42.06 18.92
CA MET A 1 -73.09 42.06 17.83
C MET A 1 -71.79 42.62 18.40
N SER A 2 -70.84 41.77 18.74
CA SER A 2 -69.54 42.18 19.33
C SER A 2 -68.45 41.92 18.29
N SER A 3 -67.79 42.99 17.85
CA SER A 3 -66.79 42.97 16.78
C SER A 3 -65.40 42.93 17.40
N SER A 4 -64.79 41.74 17.45
CA SER A 4 -63.45 41.52 17.96
C SER A 4 -62.40 42.00 16.94
N LYS A 5 -61.78 43.16 17.21
CA LYS A 5 -60.60 43.68 16.50
C LYS A 5 -59.40 42.78 16.80
N LYS A 6 -58.98 41.95 15.84
CA LYS A 6 -57.67 41.30 15.86
C LYS A 6 -56.61 42.34 15.50
N ARG A 7 -55.72 42.65 16.45
CA ARG A 7 -54.49 43.43 16.17
C ARG A 7 -53.50 42.46 15.52
N LYS A 8 -53.08 42.79 14.30
CA LYS A 8 -51.97 42.13 13.61
C LYS A 8 -50.70 42.69 14.26
N LEU A 9 -49.93 41.85 14.96
CA LEU A 9 -48.57 42.20 15.36
C LEU A 9 -47.73 42.03 14.09
N ASP A 10 -47.23 43.13 13.55
CA ASP A 10 -46.18 43.09 12.53
C ASP A 10 -44.86 42.75 13.25
N LEU A 11 -44.34 41.54 12.97
CA LEU A 11 -43.08 40.99 13.48
C LEU A 11 -41.91 41.25 12.51
N ASP A 12 -42.12 42.08 11.49
CA ASP A 12 -41.20 42.23 10.36
C ASP A 12 -40.14 43.35 10.56
N ASP A 13 -40.01 43.93 11.76
CA ASP A 13 -39.10 45.07 12.04
C ASP A 13 -38.00 44.77 13.08
N PHE A 14 -37.76 43.49 13.36
CA PHE A 14 -36.53 43.02 13.99
C PHE A 14 -35.60 42.51 12.89
N SER A 15 -35.16 43.41 12.00
CA SER A 15 -33.91 43.15 11.29
C SER A 15 -32.80 43.30 12.34
N ASP A 16 -32.57 42.21 13.07
CA ASP A 16 -31.44 42.02 13.98
C ASP A 16 -30.13 42.12 13.17
N ASP A 17 -29.77 43.34 12.78
CA ASP A 17 -28.40 43.77 12.48
C ASP A 17 -27.61 43.90 13.80
N ASP A 18 -27.94 43.06 14.77
CA ASP A 18 -27.05 42.80 15.88
C ASP A 18 -25.84 42.10 15.26
N ASP A 19 -24.71 42.82 15.21
CA ASP A 19 -23.38 42.30 14.89
C ASP A 19 -23.00 41.21 15.91
N TYR A 20 -23.65 40.05 15.82
CA TYR A 20 -23.25 38.83 16.50
C TYR A 20 -21.94 38.39 15.86
N SER A 21 -20.85 38.98 16.36
CA SER A 21 -19.51 38.59 15.99
C SER A 21 -19.37 37.08 16.21
N GLU A 22 -19.07 36.37 15.13
CA GLU A 22 -18.92 34.92 15.18
C GLU A 22 -17.84 34.55 16.21
N LEU A 23 -18.16 33.66 17.15
CA LEU A 23 -17.22 33.26 18.19
C LEU A 23 -15.94 32.74 17.55
N THR A 24 -14.80 33.25 18.00
CA THR A 24 -13.48 32.87 17.48
C THR A 24 -12.54 32.51 18.62
N TRP A 25 -11.63 31.57 18.37
CA TRP A 25 -10.60 31.14 19.31
C TRP A 25 -9.28 31.91 19.14
N ARG A 26 -9.15 32.73 18.09
CA ARG A 26 -7.90 33.44 17.74
C ARG A 26 -7.73 34.81 18.42
N GLY A 27 -8.71 35.25 19.20
CA GLY A 27 -8.70 36.55 19.89
C GLY A 27 -8.17 36.50 21.32
N ASP A 28 -8.12 37.66 21.98
CA ASP A 28 -7.80 37.72 23.41
C ASP A 28 -8.86 36.91 24.20
N PRO A 29 -8.47 36.02 25.13
CA PRO A 29 -9.41 35.23 25.92
C PRO A 29 -10.44 36.08 26.68
N SER A 30 -10.05 37.29 27.10
CA SER A 30 -10.92 38.22 27.83
C SER A 30 -11.95 38.90 26.92
N GLU A 31 -11.62 39.11 25.65
CA GLU A 31 -12.53 39.68 24.64
C GLU A 31 -13.44 38.61 24.03
N THR A 32 -12.91 37.40 23.82
CA THR A 32 -13.66 36.28 23.25
C THR A 32 -14.56 35.61 24.27
N PHE A 33 -14.32 35.79 25.56
CA PHE A 33 -14.99 35.07 26.66
C PHE A 33 -14.69 33.56 26.66
N SER A 34 -13.46 33.20 26.32
CA SER A 34 -12.99 31.80 26.34
C SER A 34 -12.96 31.26 27.78
N ASP A 35 -13.58 30.11 28.02
CA ASP A 35 -13.79 29.52 29.36
C ASP A 35 -13.04 28.18 29.57
N LEU A 36 -12.22 27.77 28.60
CA LEU A 36 -11.37 26.60 28.63
C LEU A 36 -9.99 26.88 28.05
N THR A 37 -8.95 26.43 28.75
CA THR A 37 -7.57 26.48 28.27
C THR A 37 -7.13 25.07 27.87
N LEU A 38 -6.73 24.90 26.61
CA LEU A 38 -6.11 23.69 26.09
C LEU A 38 -4.60 23.90 26.01
N GLN A 39 -3.84 23.01 26.63
CA GLN A 39 -2.39 22.91 26.45
C GLN A 39 -2.08 21.72 25.57
N VAL A 40 -1.52 21.96 24.39
CA VAL A 40 -1.15 20.91 23.44
C VAL A 40 0.35 20.74 23.50
N ASP A 41 0.76 19.54 23.86
CA ASP A 41 2.15 19.15 24.03
C ASP A 41 2.52 18.15 22.92
N ALA A 42 3.33 18.61 21.96
CA ALA A 42 3.92 17.74 20.96
C ALA A 42 5.09 17.02 21.61
N ASN A 43 4.89 15.74 21.95
CA ASN A 43 5.85 14.93 22.68
C ASN A 43 7.09 14.69 21.82
N SER A 44 8.04 15.62 21.84
CA SER A 44 9.38 15.42 21.31
C SER A 44 10.30 15.15 22.48
N ASP A 45 10.74 13.91 22.59
CA ASP A 45 11.77 13.52 23.56
C ASP A 45 13.16 14.13 23.20
N LEU A 46 13.25 14.89 22.10
CA LEU A 46 14.49 15.41 21.52
C LEU A 46 14.74 16.91 21.81
N PHE A 47 13.78 17.65 22.35
CA PHE A 47 13.94 19.08 22.60
C PHE A 47 13.86 19.44 24.09
N GLU A 48 14.55 20.52 24.48
CA GLU A 48 14.58 21.02 25.84
C GLU A 48 13.16 21.38 26.35
N GLU A 49 12.85 20.97 27.58
CA GLU A 49 11.56 21.15 28.25
C GLU A 49 11.05 22.60 28.08
N GLY A 50 9.91 22.77 27.41
CA GLY A 50 9.13 24.02 27.39
C GLY A 50 8.92 24.69 26.03
N THR A 51 9.61 24.28 24.97
CA THR A 51 9.48 24.93 23.63
C THR A 51 8.29 24.43 22.79
N HIS A 52 7.65 23.31 23.16
CA HIS A 52 6.59 22.67 22.36
C HIS A 52 5.17 22.82 22.91
N LEU A 53 5.00 23.53 24.03
CA LEU A 53 3.70 23.69 24.66
C LEU A 53 2.90 24.82 23.99
N ALA A 54 1.94 24.46 23.14
CA ALA A 54 1.02 25.41 22.55
C ALA A 54 -0.23 25.58 23.43
N THR A 55 -0.56 26.83 23.79
CA THR A 55 -1.75 27.14 24.59
C THR A 55 -2.84 27.72 23.70
N TYR A 56 -4.06 27.21 23.84
CA TYR A 56 -5.25 27.66 23.14
C TYR A 56 -6.36 27.99 24.14
N HIS A 57 -7.07 29.08 23.90
CA HIS A 57 -8.23 29.45 24.68
C HIS A 57 -9.48 29.25 23.83
N VAL A 58 -10.42 28.46 24.34
CA VAL A 58 -11.59 28.01 23.57
C VAL A 58 -12.86 28.07 24.42
N HIS A 59 -14.00 28.04 23.74
CA HIS A 59 -15.33 28.01 24.34
C HIS A 59 -15.81 26.57 24.53
N LYS A 60 -16.13 26.18 25.76
CA LYS A 60 -16.70 24.85 26.07
C LYS A 60 -17.97 24.58 25.27
N SER A 61 -18.82 25.58 25.12
CA SER A 61 -20.07 25.47 24.33
C SER A 61 -19.79 25.06 22.88
N VAL A 62 -18.80 25.64 22.24
CA VAL A 62 -18.43 25.33 20.85
C VAL A 62 -17.76 23.97 20.75
N VAL A 63 -16.72 23.71 21.56
CA VAL A 63 -15.93 22.47 21.44
C VAL A 63 -16.67 21.22 21.92
N CYS A 64 -17.66 21.35 22.81
CA CYS A 64 -18.43 20.23 23.37
C CYS A 64 -19.88 20.11 22.87
N ALA A 65 -20.51 21.19 22.43
CA ALA A 65 -21.91 21.16 21.99
C ALA A 65 -22.11 21.66 20.55
N GLY A 66 -21.08 22.24 19.92
CA GLY A 66 -21.13 22.71 18.55
C GLY A 66 -21.43 21.62 17.50
N LYS A 67 -21.73 22.08 16.28
CA LYS A 67 -22.02 21.21 15.13
C LYS A 67 -20.84 20.31 14.79
N TYR A 68 -19.62 20.82 14.88
CA TYR A 68 -18.36 20.11 14.57
C TYR A 68 -17.55 19.77 15.83
N ARG A 69 -18.24 19.60 16.95
CA ARG A 69 -17.64 19.35 18.27
C ARG A 69 -16.70 18.15 18.35
N SER A 70 -15.82 18.19 19.34
CA SER A 70 -14.97 17.08 19.75
C SER A 70 -15.70 16.18 20.76
N LYS A 71 -15.98 14.92 20.37
CA LYS A 71 -16.54 13.94 21.32
C LYS A 71 -15.54 13.53 22.41
N TYR A 72 -14.25 13.73 22.19
CA TYR A 72 -13.22 13.51 23.21
C TYR A 72 -13.35 14.56 24.32
N LEU A 73 -13.35 15.85 23.97
CA LEU A 73 -13.48 16.94 24.94
C LEU A 73 -14.85 16.93 25.64
N GLU A 74 -15.93 16.63 24.91
CA GLU A 74 -17.28 16.45 25.49
C GLU A 74 -17.27 15.44 26.64
N LYS A 75 -16.67 14.26 26.42
CA LYS A 75 -16.56 13.21 27.45
C LYS A 75 -15.63 13.62 28.60
N LEU A 76 -14.48 14.21 28.27
CA LEU A 76 -13.49 14.61 29.26
C LEU A 76 -14.03 15.65 30.24
N ILE A 77 -14.75 16.65 29.73
CA ILE A 77 -15.37 17.70 30.55
C ILE A 77 -16.55 17.16 31.35
N ARG A 78 -17.43 16.36 30.72
CA ARG A 78 -18.58 15.75 31.43
C ARG A 78 -18.15 14.88 32.61
N ASN A 79 -17.04 14.15 32.47
CA ASN A 79 -16.51 13.31 33.54
C ASN A 79 -15.93 14.13 34.72
N ARG A 80 -15.49 15.38 34.49
CA ARG A 80 -15.05 16.29 35.55
C ARG A 80 -16.21 16.92 36.32
N SER A 81 -17.37 17.10 35.68
CA SER A 81 -18.53 17.77 36.24
C SER A 81 -19.43 16.87 37.10
N MET A 82 -19.09 15.60 37.29
CA MET A 82 -19.75 14.75 38.28
C MET A 82 -19.10 15.02 39.64
N PRO A 83 -19.66 15.89 40.52
CA PRO A 83 -19.25 15.89 41.91
C PRO A 83 -19.47 14.46 42.42
N CYS A 84 -18.44 13.86 42.99
CA CYS A 84 -18.57 12.62 43.75
C CYS A 84 -19.50 12.91 44.94
N THR A 85 -20.82 12.92 44.71
CA THR A 85 -21.80 12.88 45.80
C THR A 85 -21.60 11.53 46.47
N GLY A 86 -21.19 11.59 47.72
CA GLY A 86 -20.57 10.51 48.49
C GLY A 86 -21.32 9.18 48.53
N ASP A 87 -20.53 8.18 48.94
CA ASP A 87 -20.92 6.87 49.44
C ASP A 87 -21.79 6.02 48.51
N ASN A 88 -21.14 5.31 47.58
CA ASN A 88 -21.51 3.94 47.21
C ASN A 88 -20.32 3.22 46.56
N SER A 89 -19.27 2.99 47.34
CA SER A 89 -18.05 2.28 46.91
C SER A 89 -18.23 0.77 46.69
N ASN A 90 -19.45 0.25 46.49
CA ASN A 90 -19.72 -1.20 46.48
C ASN A 90 -20.36 -1.76 45.20
N GLU A 91 -20.54 -0.98 44.13
CA GLU A 91 -21.39 -1.45 43.00
C GLU A 91 -20.80 -1.29 41.59
N ILE A 92 -19.47 -1.15 41.43
CA ILE A 92 -18.84 -1.13 40.08
C ILE A 92 -17.93 -2.35 39.80
N GLU A 93 -17.62 -3.18 40.81
CA GLU A 93 -16.84 -4.42 40.60
C GLU A 93 -17.64 -5.61 40.03
N LYS A 94 -18.96 -5.51 39.84
CA LYS A 94 -19.79 -6.65 39.38
C LYS A 94 -20.09 -6.72 37.88
N GLU A 95 -19.75 -5.71 37.08
CA GLU A 95 -20.03 -5.73 35.63
C GLU A 95 -18.84 -6.14 34.74
N ALA A 96 -17.65 -6.34 35.31
CA ALA A 96 -16.47 -6.77 34.54
C ALA A 96 -16.30 -8.30 34.42
N SER A 97 -17.11 -9.12 35.11
CA SER A 97 -16.94 -10.58 35.15
C SER A 97 -18.00 -11.39 34.40
N ASN A 98 -18.88 -10.77 33.61
CA ASN A 98 -19.90 -11.53 32.88
C ASN A 98 -20.08 -11.08 31.43
N LYS A 99 -19.14 -11.49 30.57
CA LYS A 99 -19.33 -11.63 29.11
C LYS A 99 -18.26 -12.57 28.54
N HIS A 100 -18.52 -13.87 28.71
CA HIS A 100 -17.88 -14.93 27.92
C HIS A 100 -18.97 -15.58 27.04
N VAL A 101 -18.62 -15.78 25.76
CA VAL A 101 -19.27 -16.62 24.75
C VAL A 101 -20.59 -16.12 24.12
N GLU A 102 -20.49 -15.47 22.96
CA GLU A 102 -21.26 -15.87 21.77
C GLU A 102 -20.54 -15.38 20.50
N GLN A 103 -19.82 -16.29 19.83
CA GLN A 103 -19.24 -16.05 18.51
C GLN A 103 -20.35 -16.11 17.47
N LYS A 104 -20.77 -14.95 16.95
CA LYS A 104 -21.57 -14.86 15.72
C LYS A 104 -20.64 -14.62 14.53
N LYS A 105 -20.71 -15.54 13.56
CA LYS A 105 -20.11 -15.43 12.21
C LYS A 105 -20.38 -14.06 11.58
N PRO A 106 -19.38 -13.38 11.00
CA PRO A 106 -19.64 -12.26 10.12
C PRO A 106 -20.08 -12.76 8.74
N SER A 107 -21.25 -12.30 8.31
CA SER A 107 -21.72 -12.36 6.92
C SER A 107 -20.88 -11.43 6.06
N SER A 108 -20.15 -12.00 5.12
CA SER A 108 -19.50 -11.29 4.01
C SER A 108 -20.56 -10.73 3.05
N ASN A 109 -20.64 -9.41 2.90
CA ASN A 109 -21.31 -8.82 1.75
C ASN A 109 -20.89 -7.36 1.50
N THR A 110 -19.65 -7.12 1.07
CA THR A 110 -19.26 -5.94 0.24
C THR A 110 -17.85 -6.16 -0.35
N GLN A 111 -17.78 -6.81 -1.51
CA GLN A 111 -16.62 -6.80 -2.40
C GLN A 111 -17.14 -7.29 -3.76
N ASN A 112 -17.57 -6.37 -4.61
CA ASN A 112 -17.91 -6.63 -6.00
C ASN A 112 -17.60 -5.34 -6.76
N GLU A 113 -16.41 -5.30 -7.37
CA GLU A 113 -16.05 -4.52 -8.57
C GLU A 113 -14.54 -4.67 -8.77
N CYS A 114 -14.10 -5.87 -9.16
CA CYS A 114 -12.80 -6.12 -9.85
C CYS A 114 -12.57 -7.59 -10.31
N ASN A 115 -13.57 -8.49 -10.30
CA ASN A 115 -13.34 -9.93 -10.54
C ASN A 115 -14.14 -10.60 -11.68
N ASP A 116 -14.84 -9.86 -12.55
CA ASP A 116 -15.75 -10.50 -13.53
C ASP A 116 -15.09 -11.08 -14.80
N GLU A 117 -13.76 -11.02 -14.96
CA GLU A 117 -13.09 -11.61 -16.14
C GLU A 117 -12.33 -12.93 -15.90
N ILE A 118 -12.14 -13.39 -14.66
CA ILE A 118 -11.30 -14.58 -14.37
C ILE A 118 -12.14 -15.86 -14.14
N GLU A 119 -13.41 -15.76 -13.78
CA GLU A 119 -14.22 -16.93 -13.38
C GLU A 119 -14.76 -17.79 -14.55
N LYS A 120 -14.53 -17.39 -15.81
CA LYS A 120 -14.91 -18.20 -16.99
C LYS A 120 -13.85 -19.20 -17.46
N ALA A 121 -12.63 -19.18 -16.91
CA ALA A 121 -11.55 -20.06 -17.35
C ALA A 121 -11.36 -21.33 -16.50
N SER A 122 -12.00 -21.45 -15.33
CA SER A 122 -11.68 -22.52 -14.36
C SER A 122 -12.58 -23.77 -14.40
N LYS A 123 -13.58 -23.86 -15.30
CA LYS A 123 -14.57 -24.97 -15.30
C LYS A 123 -14.24 -26.19 -16.19
N ASN A 124 -13.03 -26.31 -16.75
CA ASN A 124 -12.68 -27.43 -17.65
C ASN A 124 -11.50 -28.31 -17.19
N SER A 125 -11.09 -28.26 -15.91
CA SER A 125 -9.88 -28.98 -15.44
C SER A 125 -10.11 -30.24 -14.59
N ASP A 126 -11.33 -30.54 -14.14
CA ASP A 126 -11.57 -31.61 -13.15
C ASP A 126 -12.13 -32.90 -13.76
N ALA A 127 -11.39 -33.48 -14.71
CA ALA A 127 -11.73 -34.79 -15.26
C ALA A 127 -10.50 -35.59 -15.70
N LEU A 128 -9.44 -35.69 -14.89
CA LEU A 128 -8.41 -36.72 -15.14
C LEU A 128 -7.47 -36.99 -13.95
N GLU A 129 -7.95 -37.49 -12.81
CA GLU A 129 -7.04 -38.16 -11.86
C GLU A 129 -7.74 -39.22 -11.01
N ASN A 130 -7.84 -40.43 -11.57
CA ASN A 130 -8.24 -41.63 -10.85
C ASN A 130 -7.48 -42.81 -11.48
N GLN A 131 -6.36 -43.20 -10.86
CA GLN A 131 -5.81 -44.56 -10.79
C GLN A 131 -4.36 -44.52 -10.33
N LEU A 132 -4.08 -44.95 -9.09
CA LEU A 132 -2.93 -45.77 -8.66
C LEU A 132 -2.72 -45.67 -7.14
N THR A 133 -3.32 -46.59 -6.36
CA THR A 133 -2.70 -47.09 -5.11
C THR A 133 -3.24 -48.49 -4.77
N HIS A 134 -2.40 -49.51 -4.87
CA HIS A 134 -2.55 -50.80 -4.20
C HIS A 134 -1.18 -51.42 -3.89
N GLY A 135 -1.02 -51.90 -2.65
CA GLY A 135 0.12 -52.68 -2.14
C GLY A 135 1.24 -51.81 -1.54
N GLN A 136 1.86 -52.09 -0.40
CA GLN A 136 2.02 -53.34 0.35
C GLN A 136 2.37 -53.08 1.82
N GLU A 137 1.98 -54.01 2.68
CA GLU A 137 2.45 -54.19 4.07
C GLU A 137 3.92 -54.65 4.10
N ASN A 138 4.71 -54.20 5.09
CA ASN A 138 5.42 -55.09 6.01
C ASN A 138 6.21 -54.34 7.10
N ALA A 139 6.28 -55.03 8.24
CA ALA A 139 6.82 -54.69 9.54
C ALA A 139 8.31 -54.28 9.58
N SER A 140 8.67 -53.47 10.58
CA SER A 140 9.70 -53.88 11.55
C SER A 140 9.71 -53.01 12.81
N HIS A 141 9.62 -53.72 13.92
CA HIS A 141 9.79 -53.36 15.31
C HIS A 141 11.26 -53.04 15.61
N VAL A 142 11.56 -51.87 16.19
CA VAL A 142 12.81 -51.60 16.95
C VAL A 142 12.49 -50.60 18.06
N ASP A 143 12.63 -51.06 19.30
CA ASP A 143 12.75 -50.26 20.53
C ASP A 143 14.13 -49.61 20.58
N LEU A 144 14.24 -48.31 20.90
CA LEU A 144 15.37 -47.75 21.66
C LEU A 144 14.96 -46.45 22.40
N ASN A 145 14.95 -46.57 23.73
CA ASN A 145 15.38 -45.65 24.79
C ASN A 145 15.45 -44.11 24.55
N LYS A 146 14.75 -43.41 25.46
CA LYS A 146 15.19 -42.31 26.35
C LYS A 146 16.41 -41.48 25.91
N ASP A 147 16.19 -40.17 25.77
CA ASP A 147 16.98 -39.19 26.52
C ASP A 147 16.18 -37.90 26.76
N ASP A 148 16.11 -37.50 28.03
CA ASP A 148 15.51 -36.26 28.52
C ASP A 148 16.54 -35.13 28.40
N GLY A 149 16.24 -34.10 27.60
CA GLY A 149 17.18 -33.01 27.32
C GLY A 149 16.49 -31.66 27.11
N ASN A 150 16.18 -31.00 28.22
CA ASN A 150 16.29 -29.54 28.43
C ASN A 150 15.85 -28.60 27.29
N LYS A 151 14.57 -28.19 27.29
CA LYS A 151 14.08 -27.02 26.55
C LYS A 151 14.23 -25.77 27.41
N SER A 152 15.15 -24.88 27.02
CA SER A 152 15.15 -23.49 27.47
C SER A 152 14.30 -22.66 26.51
N ASP A 153 13.06 -22.38 26.89
CA ASP A 153 12.16 -21.49 26.17
C ASP A 153 12.60 -20.04 26.40
N ASN A 154 13.26 -19.44 25.40
CA ASN A 154 13.47 -18.00 25.31
C ASN A 154 12.65 -17.47 24.13
N ASN A 155 11.34 -17.31 24.34
CA ASN A 155 10.46 -16.58 23.43
C ASN A 155 10.27 -15.15 23.95
N GLY A 156 11.17 -14.26 23.52
CA GLY A 156 11.00 -12.81 23.64
C GLY A 156 9.98 -12.31 22.60
N ALA A 157 8.70 -12.56 22.85
CA ALA A 157 7.62 -11.90 22.12
C ALA A 157 7.57 -10.43 22.55
N SER A 158 8.16 -9.55 21.72
CA SER A 158 7.99 -8.10 21.83
C SER A 158 6.57 -7.75 21.41
N THR A 159 5.64 -7.88 22.33
CA THR A 159 4.29 -7.33 22.21
C THR A 159 4.43 -5.81 22.20
N ILE A 160 4.26 -5.21 21.02
CA ILE A 160 4.03 -3.77 20.86
C ILE A 160 2.72 -3.46 21.59
N GLY A 161 2.83 -3.13 22.87
CA GLY A 161 1.71 -2.71 23.68
C GLY A 161 1.19 -1.40 23.13
N THR A 162 -0.05 -1.39 22.66
CA THR A 162 -0.84 -0.17 22.55
C THR A 162 -0.96 0.41 23.96
N ARG A 163 0.00 1.27 24.35
CA ARG A 163 -0.11 2.06 25.58
C ARG A 163 -1.40 2.86 25.46
N ASN A 164 -2.38 2.54 26.31
CA ASN A 164 -3.56 3.36 26.46
C ASN A 164 -3.09 4.78 26.81
N ILE A 165 -3.45 5.76 25.98
CA ILE A 165 -3.14 7.20 26.13
C ILE A 165 -3.93 7.80 27.32
N GLN A 166 -4.17 7.03 28.38
CA GLN A 166 -5.17 7.35 29.39
C GLN A 166 -4.58 7.80 30.74
N ASP A 167 -3.27 7.70 30.96
CA ASP A 167 -2.71 7.74 32.32
C ASP A 167 -1.94 9.00 32.73
N ASP A 168 -1.93 10.09 31.97
CA ASP A 168 -1.26 11.33 32.38
C ASP A 168 -2.17 12.57 32.35
N ILE A 169 -3.17 12.60 33.25
CA ILE A 169 -3.95 13.81 33.53
C ILE A 169 -3.61 14.26 34.96
N GLN A 170 -2.66 15.18 35.10
CA GLN A 170 -2.43 15.90 36.36
C GLN A 170 -3.43 17.06 36.49
N HIS A 171 -4.09 17.19 37.66
CA HIS A 171 -5.19 18.12 37.90
C HIS A 171 -4.76 19.27 38.82
N GLU A 172 -4.34 20.41 38.26
CA GLU A 172 -4.05 21.61 39.08
C GLU A 172 -4.95 22.83 38.81
N ASN A 173 -5.84 22.84 37.80
CA ASN A 173 -6.89 23.87 37.67
C ASN A 173 -8.10 23.31 36.89
N SER A 174 -9.33 23.59 37.34
CA SER A 174 -10.56 22.99 36.78
C SER A 174 -10.76 23.24 35.26
N ASN A 175 -10.25 24.36 34.75
CA ASN A 175 -10.46 24.82 33.37
C ASN A 175 -9.29 24.55 32.42
N GLU A 176 -8.29 23.79 32.85
CA GLU A 176 -7.13 23.47 32.01
C GLU A 176 -7.13 21.99 31.61
N ILE A 177 -6.90 21.75 30.31
CA ILE A 177 -6.81 20.40 29.74
C ILE A 177 -5.50 20.31 28.96
N ARG A 178 -4.62 19.39 29.39
CA ARG A 178 -3.41 19.05 28.65
C ARG A 178 -3.69 17.89 27.69
N ILE A 179 -3.27 18.04 26.44
CA ILE A 179 -3.42 17.07 25.36
C ILE A 179 -2.03 16.77 24.82
N ARG A 180 -1.61 15.52 24.88
CA ARG A 180 -0.36 15.08 24.25
C ARG A 180 -0.62 14.62 22.82
N VAL A 181 0.19 15.09 21.89
CA VAL A 181 0.14 14.72 20.47
C VAL A 181 1.49 14.17 20.02
N LYS A 182 1.51 13.43 18.90
CA LYS A 182 2.75 12.95 18.30
C LYS A 182 3.66 14.12 17.91
N GLU A 183 4.97 13.89 18.01
CA GLU A 183 6.04 14.85 17.66
C GLU A 183 5.85 15.55 16.30
N HIS A 184 5.38 14.81 15.31
CA HIS A 184 5.22 15.29 13.93
C HIS A 184 3.98 16.19 13.74
N VAL A 185 3.22 16.45 14.80
CA VAL A 185 2.07 17.36 14.77
C VAL A 185 2.54 18.76 15.12
N GLU A 186 2.79 19.58 14.09
CA GLU A 186 3.04 21.01 14.27
C GLU A 186 1.84 21.78 14.83
N LYS A 187 2.11 22.92 15.49
CA LYS A 187 1.11 23.86 16.04
C LYS A 187 -0.01 24.19 15.03
N LYS A 188 0.37 24.53 13.79
CA LYS A 188 -0.56 24.89 12.70
C LYS A 188 -1.61 23.79 12.41
N HIS A 189 -1.29 22.52 12.65
CA HIS A 189 -2.25 21.43 12.44
C HIS A 189 -3.37 21.47 13.49
N PHE A 190 -3.06 21.90 14.71
CA PHE A 190 -4.06 22.08 15.75
C PHE A 190 -4.90 23.34 15.50
N ASP A 191 -4.31 24.42 14.97
CA ASP A 191 -5.04 25.60 14.49
C ASP A 191 -6.12 25.18 13.47
N TYR A 192 -5.73 24.37 12.48
CA TYR A 192 -6.64 23.84 11.46
C TYR A 192 -7.73 22.92 12.02
N LEU A 193 -7.45 22.17 13.09
CA LEU A 193 -8.45 21.39 13.80
C LEU A 193 -9.47 22.32 14.47
N LEU A 194 -9.01 23.35 15.18
CA LEU A 194 -9.89 24.32 15.84
C LEU A 194 -10.72 25.11 14.82
N ASP A 195 -10.12 25.54 13.71
CA ASP A 195 -10.86 26.19 12.61
C ASP A 195 -11.98 25.27 12.08
N ASN A 196 -11.74 23.97 11.96
CA ASN A 196 -12.81 23.03 11.59
C ASN A 196 -13.89 22.90 12.68
N ILE A 197 -13.53 22.94 13.97
CA ILE A 197 -14.51 22.85 15.07
C ILE A 197 -15.41 24.10 15.12
N TYR A 198 -14.84 25.28 14.93
CA TYR A 198 -15.56 26.55 14.96
C TYR A 198 -16.33 26.80 13.67
N PHE A 199 -15.66 26.73 12.52
CA PHE A 199 -16.20 27.18 11.24
C PHE A 199 -16.69 26.02 10.35
N GLY A 200 -16.34 24.77 10.68
CA GLY A 200 -16.65 23.60 9.83
C GLY A 200 -15.76 23.46 8.61
N THR A 201 -14.86 24.41 8.41
CA THR A 201 -13.97 24.49 7.27
C THR A 201 -12.53 24.55 7.76
N SER A 202 -11.67 23.85 7.03
CA SER A 202 -10.23 23.83 7.29
C SER A 202 -9.56 23.44 5.98
N PRO A 203 -8.45 24.11 5.59
CA PRO A 203 -7.74 23.78 4.38
C PRO A 203 -7.04 22.42 4.54
N ILE A 204 -7.52 21.42 3.82
CA ILE A 204 -6.88 20.11 3.73
C ILE A 204 -6.00 20.11 2.50
N THR A 205 -4.74 19.78 2.69
CA THR A 205 -3.69 19.72 1.67
C THR A 205 -2.94 18.41 1.87
N ARG A 206 -2.20 17.95 0.84
CA ARG A 206 -1.35 16.76 0.97
C ARG A 206 -0.43 16.84 2.18
N LYS A 207 0.20 17.99 2.43
CA LYS A 207 1.17 18.17 3.53
C LYS A 207 0.57 18.03 4.93
N ASN A 208 -0.71 18.37 5.14
CA ASN A 208 -1.34 18.38 6.46
C ASN A 208 -2.42 17.31 6.66
N VAL A 209 -2.84 16.59 5.62
CA VAL A 209 -3.97 15.65 5.72
C VAL A 209 -3.74 14.53 6.72
N MET A 210 -2.51 13.99 6.81
CA MET A 210 -2.17 12.90 7.72
C MET A 210 -2.17 13.35 9.20
N PRO A 211 -1.48 14.44 9.59
CA PRO A 211 -1.63 15.03 10.92
C PRO A 211 -3.08 15.38 11.28
N LEU A 212 -3.85 15.96 10.34
CA LEU A 212 -5.24 16.35 10.58
C LEU A 212 -6.15 15.14 10.80
N ARG A 213 -5.98 14.07 10.02
CA ARG A 213 -6.71 12.81 10.20
C ARG A 213 -6.39 12.18 11.55
N TYR A 214 -5.11 12.17 11.94
CA TYR A 214 -4.68 11.71 13.26
C TYR A 214 -5.35 12.53 14.38
N LEU A 215 -5.30 13.87 14.30
CA LEU A 215 -5.94 14.76 15.26
C LEU A 215 -7.46 14.56 15.30
N ALA A 216 -8.11 14.40 14.14
CA ALA A 216 -9.54 14.14 14.06
C ALA A 216 -9.93 12.81 14.72
N LYS A 217 -9.10 11.77 14.57
CA LYS A 217 -9.26 10.47 15.23
C LYS A 217 -9.06 10.59 16.75
N LEU A 218 -7.99 11.25 17.18
CA LEU A 218 -7.65 11.50 18.58
C LEU A 218 -8.77 12.27 19.30
N MET A 219 -9.16 13.40 18.71
CA MET A 219 -10.16 14.32 19.25
C MET A 219 -11.61 13.90 18.95
N LYS A 220 -11.79 12.82 18.19
CA LYS A 220 -13.10 12.27 17.79
C LYS A 220 -13.99 13.30 17.10
N VAL A 221 -13.41 14.08 16.18
CA VAL A 221 -14.09 15.07 15.34
C VAL A 221 -14.46 14.41 14.01
N LYS A 222 -15.70 13.93 13.90
CA LYS A 222 -16.16 13.10 12.77
C LYS A 222 -16.04 13.83 11.42
N SER A 223 -16.47 15.10 11.35
CA SER A 223 -16.48 15.86 10.09
C SER A 223 -15.10 16.01 9.47
N LEU A 224 -14.07 16.29 10.28
CA LEU A 224 -12.70 16.40 9.80
C LEU A 224 -12.13 15.04 9.41
N PHE A 225 -12.48 13.98 10.16
CA PHE A 225 -12.05 12.62 9.86
C PHE A 225 -12.61 12.15 8.52
N ASP A 226 -13.89 12.37 8.26
CA ASP A 226 -14.54 11.99 7.00
C ASP A 226 -13.92 12.79 5.83
N ARG A 227 -13.81 14.13 5.93
CA ARG A 227 -13.21 14.96 4.88
C ARG A 227 -11.75 14.64 4.58
N SER A 228 -10.95 14.35 5.62
CA SER A 228 -9.55 13.92 5.43
C SER A 228 -9.47 12.51 4.85
N SER A 229 -10.42 11.62 5.14
CA SER A 229 -10.54 10.32 4.46
C SER A 229 -10.81 10.48 2.98
N ASP A 230 -11.80 11.28 2.63
CA ASP A 230 -12.18 11.50 1.24
C ASP A 230 -11.02 12.11 0.44
N PHE A 231 -10.29 13.07 1.03
CA PHE A 231 -9.10 13.65 0.43
C PHE A 231 -8.03 12.59 0.15
N ILE A 232 -7.71 11.74 1.13
CA ILE A 232 -6.70 10.69 0.97
C ILE A 232 -7.13 9.71 -0.12
N SER A 233 -8.40 9.26 -0.12
CA SER A 233 -8.90 8.33 -1.13
C SER A 233 -8.85 8.90 -2.55
N GLN A 234 -8.97 10.22 -2.72
CA GLN A 234 -8.85 10.88 -4.03
C GLN A 234 -7.38 11.10 -4.43
N ASP A 235 -6.53 11.50 -3.47
CA ASP A 235 -5.13 11.86 -3.71
C ASP A 235 -4.18 10.65 -3.70
N LEU A 236 -4.63 9.46 -3.27
CA LEU A 236 -3.85 8.22 -3.26
C LEU A 236 -3.72 7.66 -4.68
N GLN A 237 -2.62 8.01 -5.34
CA GLN A 237 -2.27 7.70 -6.73
C GLN A 237 -0.80 7.23 -6.77
N ASP A 238 -0.31 6.79 -7.93
CA ASP A 238 1.04 6.24 -8.09
C ASP A 238 2.15 7.21 -7.66
N GLU A 239 1.98 8.52 -7.90
CA GLU A 239 3.00 9.52 -7.52
C GLU A 239 3.04 9.79 -6.02
N THR A 240 1.94 9.54 -5.31
CA THR A 240 1.73 9.93 -3.90
C THR A 240 1.74 8.74 -2.94
N VAL A 241 1.59 7.52 -3.45
CA VAL A 241 1.45 6.29 -2.66
C VAL A 241 2.61 6.08 -1.68
N PHE A 242 3.85 6.31 -2.11
CA PHE A 242 5.04 6.18 -1.25
C PHE A 242 5.02 7.18 -0.09
N TRP A 243 4.57 8.42 -0.37
CA TRP A 243 4.43 9.45 0.66
C TRP A 243 3.36 9.05 1.67
N TYR A 244 2.18 8.61 1.22
CA TYR A 244 1.12 8.13 2.12
C TYR A 244 1.53 6.91 2.93
N MET A 245 2.27 5.98 2.33
CA MET A 245 2.79 4.82 3.03
C MET A 245 3.74 5.23 4.15
N GLN A 246 4.72 6.10 3.89
CA GLN A 246 5.64 6.61 4.92
C GLN A 246 4.90 7.38 6.03
N GLN A 247 4.00 8.28 5.65
CA GLN A 247 3.25 9.09 6.62
C GLN A 247 2.25 8.26 7.44
N SER A 248 1.64 7.23 6.84
CA SER A 248 0.73 6.34 7.55
C SER A 248 1.45 5.53 8.63
N THR A 249 2.70 5.10 8.37
CA THR A 249 3.57 4.52 9.40
C THR A 249 3.87 5.52 10.50
N LEU A 250 4.21 6.76 10.15
CA LEU A 250 4.51 7.83 11.12
C LEU A 250 3.33 8.12 12.08
N PHE A 251 2.11 8.12 11.54
CA PHE A 251 0.88 8.42 12.28
C PHE A 251 0.13 7.17 12.80
N ASP A 252 0.68 5.96 12.65
CA ASP A 252 0.04 4.67 12.98
C ASP A 252 -1.36 4.51 12.36
N ASP A 253 -1.53 4.95 11.11
CA ASP A 253 -2.76 4.75 10.36
C ASP A 253 -2.68 3.51 9.47
N HIS A 254 -2.85 2.35 10.11
CA HIS A 254 -2.83 1.05 9.42
C HIS A 254 -3.82 0.95 8.26
N LYS A 255 -4.94 1.69 8.26
CA LYS A 255 -5.90 1.62 7.15
C LYS A 255 -5.33 2.24 5.88
N VAL A 256 -4.77 3.44 6.01
CA VAL A 256 -4.11 4.12 4.88
C VAL A 256 -2.88 3.33 4.45
N GLN A 257 -2.15 2.75 5.42
CA GLN A 257 -0.98 1.92 5.14
C GLN A 257 -1.33 0.69 4.29
N VAL A 258 -2.39 -0.03 4.65
CA VAL A 258 -2.86 -1.21 3.90
C VAL A 258 -3.34 -0.83 2.51
N GLU A 259 -4.14 0.23 2.35
CA GLU A 259 -4.58 0.67 1.03
C GLU A 259 -3.42 1.14 0.14
N ALA A 260 -2.43 1.84 0.72
CA ALA A 260 -1.24 2.25 0.00
C ALA A 260 -0.39 1.04 -0.44
N LYS A 261 -0.20 0.04 0.44
CA LYS A 261 0.50 -1.21 0.10
C LYS A 261 -0.22 -2.00 -0.97
N ARG A 262 -1.56 -2.08 -0.89
CA ARG A 262 -2.39 -2.72 -1.91
C ARG A 262 -2.26 -2.02 -3.26
N LEU A 263 -2.29 -0.69 -3.28
CA LEU A 263 -2.07 0.07 -4.52
C LEU A 263 -0.66 -0.18 -5.08
N CYS A 264 0.37 -0.17 -4.22
CA CYS A 264 1.73 -0.60 -4.59
C CYS A 264 1.78 -1.99 -5.20
N ALA A 265 1.11 -2.95 -4.58
CA ALA A 265 1.07 -4.33 -5.06
C ALA A 265 0.36 -4.45 -6.41
N CYS A 266 -0.67 -3.64 -6.66
CA CYS A 266 -1.40 -3.62 -7.91
C CYS A 266 -0.62 -2.94 -9.05
N GLU A 267 0.05 -1.81 -8.79
CA GLU A 267 0.67 -0.95 -9.82
C GLU A 267 2.22 -1.02 -9.84
N ILE A 268 2.81 -2.03 -9.20
CA ILE A 268 4.28 -2.15 -9.03
C ILE A 268 5.09 -1.97 -10.33
N GLU A 269 4.54 -2.36 -11.48
CA GLU A 269 5.18 -2.23 -12.81
C GLU A 269 5.23 -0.78 -13.32
N ASN A 270 4.29 0.07 -12.90
CA ASN A 270 4.18 1.47 -13.30
C ASN A 270 4.87 2.43 -12.31
N MET A 271 5.33 1.91 -11.18
CA MET A 271 5.91 2.74 -10.13
C MET A 271 7.30 3.27 -10.47
N ASP A 272 7.61 4.43 -9.88
CA ASP A 272 8.95 5.00 -9.89
C ASP A 272 9.95 4.02 -9.24
N GLU A 273 10.77 3.42 -10.10
CA GLU A 273 11.77 2.43 -9.73
C GLU A 273 12.71 2.97 -8.63
N THR A 274 13.07 4.25 -8.68
CA THR A 274 14.04 4.83 -7.73
C THR A 274 13.48 4.81 -6.31
N LYS A 275 12.24 5.27 -6.13
CA LYS A 275 11.53 5.26 -4.84
C LYS A 275 11.24 3.86 -4.36
N PHE A 276 10.86 2.97 -5.28
CA PHE A 276 10.59 1.57 -4.93
C PHE A 276 11.84 0.87 -4.39
N LEU A 277 13.00 1.13 -4.98
CA LEU A 277 14.29 0.60 -4.51
C LEU A 277 14.72 1.17 -3.16
N GLU A 278 14.17 2.30 -2.70
CA GLU A 278 14.43 2.89 -1.39
C GLU A 278 13.55 2.35 -0.26
N LEU A 279 12.58 1.48 -0.59
CA LEU A 279 11.71 0.88 0.41
C LEU A 279 12.48 0.03 1.42
N GLU A 280 12.04 0.11 2.67
CA GLU A 280 12.47 -0.79 3.73
C GLU A 280 12.07 -2.24 3.41
N ILE A 281 12.93 -3.19 3.77
CA ILE A 281 12.78 -4.63 3.49
C ILE A 281 11.46 -5.18 4.06
N SER A 282 11.08 -4.73 5.25
CA SER A 282 9.81 -5.12 5.88
C SER A 282 8.60 -4.72 5.03
N THR A 283 8.62 -3.49 4.50
CA THR A 283 7.57 -2.94 3.65
C THR A 283 7.53 -3.62 2.28
N PHE A 284 8.70 -3.84 1.66
CA PHE A 284 8.81 -4.59 0.41
C PHE A 284 8.24 -6.00 0.55
N LYS A 285 8.59 -6.71 1.63
CA LYS A 285 8.08 -8.06 1.94
C LYS A 285 6.56 -8.09 2.01
N GLU A 286 5.93 -7.07 2.57
CA GLU A 286 4.47 -7.00 2.65
C GLU A 286 3.82 -6.71 1.30
N ILE A 287 4.39 -5.78 0.51
CA ILE A 287 3.90 -5.47 -0.84
C ILE A 287 3.95 -6.74 -1.71
N ILE A 288 5.08 -7.44 -1.71
CA ILE A 288 5.29 -8.65 -2.51
C ILE A 288 4.33 -9.78 -2.16
N LYS A 289 3.89 -9.89 -0.90
CA LYS A 289 2.88 -10.88 -0.48
C LYS A 289 1.50 -10.58 -1.05
N GLU A 290 1.18 -9.30 -1.22
CA GLU A 290 -0.11 -8.84 -1.75
C GLU A 290 -0.10 -8.76 -3.28
N THR A 291 1.08 -8.74 -3.91
CA THR A 291 1.22 -8.68 -5.36
C THR A 291 0.66 -9.92 -6.03
N THR A 292 -0.18 -9.70 -7.03
CA THR A 292 -0.66 -10.72 -7.95
C THR A 292 -0.15 -10.41 -9.35
N PRO A 293 0.41 -11.39 -10.08
CA PRO A 293 0.88 -11.14 -11.44
C PRO A 293 -0.30 -10.78 -12.35
N ARG A 294 -0.17 -9.69 -13.12
CA ARG A 294 -1.20 -9.25 -14.08
C ARG A 294 -1.31 -10.18 -15.29
N SER A 295 -0.18 -10.71 -15.75
CA SER A 295 -0.14 -11.64 -16.88
C SER A 295 0.96 -12.70 -16.71
N SER A 296 0.75 -13.88 -17.30
CA SER A 296 1.77 -14.95 -17.33
C SER A 296 3.00 -14.57 -18.16
N ASP A 297 2.90 -13.53 -18.97
CA ASP A 297 3.88 -13.18 -19.98
C ASP A 297 4.76 -12.00 -19.56
N ASP A 298 4.44 -11.38 -18.43
CA ASP A 298 5.18 -10.22 -17.96
C ASP A 298 6.54 -10.61 -17.37
N THR A 299 7.57 -9.89 -17.79
CA THR A 299 8.93 -10.00 -17.26
C THR A 299 9.31 -8.78 -16.42
N ALA A 300 8.50 -7.72 -16.40
CA ALA A 300 8.74 -6.50 -15.64
C ALA A 300 8.90 -6.78 -14.14
N MET A 301 8.06 -7.63 -13.57
CA MET A 301 8.17 -8.05 -12.17
C MET A 301 9.54 -8.66 -11.86
N SER A 302 10.06 -9.52 -12.74
CA SER A 302 11.36 -10.14 -12.55
C SER A 302 12.50 -9.12 -12.59
N ILE A 303 12.36 -8.05 -13.39
CA ILE A 303 13.31 -6.94 -13.46
C ILE A 303 13.29 -6.17 -12.15
N ILE A 304 12.11 -5.76 -11.68
CA ILE A 304 11.94 -4.97 -10.45
C ILE A 304 12.47 -5.74 -9.24
N VAL A 305 12.06 -7.00 -9.07
CA VAL A 305 12.51 -7.86 -7.98
C VAL A 305 14.02 -8.06 -8.04
N SER A 306 14.59 -8.34 -9.21
CA SER A 306 16.04 -8.53 -9.34
C SER A 306 16.82 -7.27 -9.00
N LYS A 307 16.35 -6.10 -9.43
CA LYS A 307 16.98 -4.82 -9.09
C LYS A 307 16.91 -4.51 -7.59
N TYR A 308 15.77 -4.79 -6.96
CA TYR A 308 15.63 -4.66 -5.50
C TYR A 308 16.61 -5.58 -4.78
N ILE A 309 16.69 -6.85 -5.21
CA ILE A 309 17.64 -7.82 -4.64
C ILE A 309 19.08 -7.37 -4.81
N LYS A 310 19.46 -6.85 -5.99
CA LYS A 310 20.81 -6.30 -6.23
C LYS A 310 21.16 -5.21 -5.23
N LYS A 311 20.26 -4.24 -5.03
CA LYS A 311 20.50 -3.09 -4.13
C LYS A 311 20.63 -3.54 -2.67
N HIS A 312 19.89 -4.56 -2.25
CA HIS A 312 19.81 -5.02 -0.86
C HIS A 312 20.45 -6.41 -0.65
N THR A 313 21.47 -6.76 -1.44
CA THR A 313 22.06 -8.11 -1.49
C THR A 313 22.47 -8.64 -0.11
N GLU A 314 23.03 -7.78 0.76
CA GLU A 314 23.53 -8.19 2.07
C GLU A 314 22.43 -8.35 3.14
N ALA A 315 21.29 -7.69 2.94
CA ALA A 315 20.24 -7.59 3.95
C ALA A 315 19.05 -8.54 3.68
N ILE A 316 19.00 -9.15 2.49
CA ILE A 316 17.92 -10.07 2.12
C ILE A 316 18.15 -11.45 2.72
N ASP A 317 17.19 -11.88 3.54
CA ASP A 317 17.15 -13.25 4.07
C ASP A 317 16.71 -14.27 3.00
N THR A 318 16.96 -15.55 3.27
CA THR A 318 16.59 -16.61 2.32
C THR A 318 15.07 -16.70 2.13
N ASP A 319 14.30 -16.46 3.19
CA ASP A 319 12.84 -16.57 3.15
C ASP A 319 12.21 -15.52 2.22
N LEU A 320 12.68 -14.27 2.30
CA LEU A 320 12.27 -13.18 1.42
C LEU A 320 12.73 -13.44 0.00
N PHE A 321 13.96 -13.92 -0.21
CA PHE A 321 14.43 -14.26 -1.54
C PHE A 321 13.52 -15.32 -2.21
N VAL A 322 13.20 -16.40 -1.49
CA VAL A 322 12.33 -17.48 -1.99
C VAL A 322 10.91 -16.97 -2.25
N MET A 323 10.38 -16.14 -1.36
CA MET A 323 9.06 -15.51 -1.51
C MET A 323 8.99 -14.60 -2.73
N ALA A 324 9.96 -13.69 -2.89
CA ALA A 324 10.02 -12.73 -3.99
C ALA A 324 10.34 -13.40 -5.35
N THR A 325 10.87 -14.62 -5.34
CA THR A 325 11.19 -15.37 -6.56
C THR A 325 10.25 -16.54 -6.83
N ALA A 326 9.17 -16.66 -6.05
CA ALA A 326 8.20 -17.73 -6.19
C ALA A 326 7.63 -17.80 -7.62
N GLU A 327 7.35 -19.01 -8.10
CA GLU A 327 6.82 -19.24 -9.46
C GLU A 327 5.50 -18.50 -9.71
N LYS A 328 4.67 -18.37 -8.67
CA LYS A 328 3.42 -17.62 -8.74
C LYS A 328 3.64 -16.13 -8.99
N LEU A 329 4.74 -15.55 -8.53
CA LEU A 329 5.03 -14.12 -8.68
C LEU A 329 5.86 -13.85 -9.94
N LEU A 330 6.83 -14.72 -10.23
CA LEU A 330 7.75 -14.61 -11.36
C LEU A 330 7.61 -15.77 -12.35
N PRO A 331 6.45 -15.99 -13.00
CA PRO A 331 6.28 -17.12 -13.90
C PRO A 331 7.32 -17.13 -15.04
N LYS A 332 7.69 -15.94 -15.53
CA LYS A 332 8.77 -15.74 -16.49
C LYS A 332 9.87 -14.87 -15.90
N ILE A 333 11.10 -15.17 -16.29
CA ILE A 333 12.30 -14.46 -15.85
C ILE A 333 12.85 -13.66 -17.02
N ALA A 334 13.12 -12.38 -16.81
CA ALA A 334 13.76 -11.53 -17.80
C ALA A 334 15.16 -12.05 -18.14
N GLU A 335 15.48 -12.06 -19.44
CA GLU A 335 16.74 -12.59 -19.98
C GLU A 335 17.98 -11.96 -19.34
N LYS A 336 17.94 -10.64 -19.12
CA LYS A 336 19.03 -9.85 -18.55
C LYS A 336 19.26 -10.15 -17.05
N GLU A 337 18.24 -10.66 -16.37
CA GLU A 337 18.25 -10.89 -14.93
C GLU A 337 18.48 -12.35 -14.56
N ALA A 338 18.28 -13.27 -15.51
CA ALA A 338 18.35 -14.71 -15.28
C ALA A 338 19.69 -15.19 -14.71
N ILE A 339 20.82 -14.63 -15.18
CA ILE A 339 22.14 -15.02 -14.64
C ILE A 339 22.30 -14.53 -13.19
N PHE A 340 21.93 -13.28 -12.90
CA PHE A 340 22.02 -12.74 -11.54
C PHE A 340 21.19 -13.56 -10.56
N LEU A 341 19.92 -13.82 -10.89
CA LEU A 341 19.04 -14.64 -10.06
C LEU A 341 19.57 -16.07 -9.90
N LEU A 342 20.19 -16.65 -10.93
CA LEU A 342 20.83 -17.97 -10.86
C LEU A 342 22.00 -18.00 -9.87
N GLN A 343 22.84 -16.96 -9.86
CA GLN A 343 23.95 -16.83 -8.89
C GLN A 343 23.43 -16.70 -7.46
N GLN A 344 22.45 -15.84 -7.24
CA GLN A 344 21.85 -15.66 -5.91
C GLN A 344 21.22 -16.96 -5.43
N CYS A 345 20.48 -17.65 -6.29
CA CYS A 345 19.89 -18.96 -5.98
C CYS A 345 20.95 -19.97 -5.50
N GLN A 346 22.13 -20.01 -6.13
CA GLN A 346 23.23 -20.88 -5.71
C GLN A 346 23.85 -20.46 -4.39
N ALA A 347 24.00 -19.15 -4.16
CA ALA A 347 24.52 -18.62 -2.90
C ALA A 347 23.62 -19.04 -1.73
N HIS A 348 22.30 -18.98 -1.91
CA HIS A 348 21.33 -19.47 -0.93
C HIS A 348 21.36 -21.01 -0.78
N HIS A 349 21.47 -21.77 -1.88
CA HIS A 349 21.57 -23.24 -1.84
C HIS A 349 22.76 -23.80 -1.04
N ARG A 350 23.85 -23.04 -0.90
CA ARG A 350 25.03 -23.46 -0.14
C ARG A 350 24.85 -23.41 1.37
N LYS A 351 23.79 -22.77 1.86
CA LYS A 351 23.46 -22.74 3.29
C LYS A 351 22.96 -24.12 3.73
N GLN A 352 23.57 -24.70 4.77
CA GLN A 352 23.38 -26.11 5.15
C GLN A 352 22.03 -26.43 5.82
N ASP A 353 21.29 -25.41 6.27
CA ASP A 353 20.11 -25.57 7.13
C ASP A 353 18.79 -25.15 6.45
N LEU A 354 18.63 -25.47 5.17
CA LEU A 354 17.38 -25.19 4.45
C LEU A 354 16.37 -26.32 4.65
N ASP A 355 15.12 -25.96 4.91
CA ASP A 355 14.01 -26.91 4.86
C ASP A 355 13.77 -27.42 3.42
N ASP A 356 13.13 -28.59 3.30
CA ASP A 356 12.88 -29.24 2.01
C ASP A 356 11.98 -28.41 1.08
N ALA A 357 11.06 -27.60 1.62
CA ALA A 357 10.14 -26.77 0.83
C ALA A 357 10.87 -25.57 0.22
N THR A 358 11.74 -24.94 0.99
CA THR A 358 12.65 -23.87 0.57
C THR A 358 13.61 -24.39 -0.51
N LYS A 359 14.21 -25.57 -0.29
CA LYS A 359 15.08 -26.22 -1.27
C LYS A 359 14.36 -26.50 -2.59
N THR A 360 13.14 -27.05 -2.53
CA THR A 360 12.31 -27.31 -3.71
C THR A 360 11.99 -26.01 -4.47
N SER A 361 11.70 -24.93 -3.75
CA SER A 361 11.41 -23.63 -4.34
C SER A 361 12.63 -23.03 -5.05
N LEU A 362 13.82 -23.18 -4.46
CA LEU A 362 15.09 -22.78 -5.09
C LEU A 362 15.42 -23.63 -6.31
N ASP A 363 15.21 -24.96 -6.26
CA ASP A 363 15.41 -25.85 -7.41
C ASP A 363 14.48 -25.46 -8.58
N ASN A 364 13.24 -25.07 -8.29
CA ASN A 364 12.29 -24.56 -9.29
C ASN A 364 12.73 -23.21 -9.89
N LEU A 365 13.28 -22.30 -9.09
CA LEU A 365 13.88 -21.06 -9.59
C LEU A 365 15.09 -21.34 -10.48
N LEU A 366 16.01 -22.20 -10.01
CA LEU A 366 17.20 -22.61 -10.74
C LEU A 366 16.83 -23.13 -12.13
N LYS A 367 15.83 -24.02 -12.21
CA LYS A 367 15.31 -24.55 -13.47
C LYS A 367 14.78 -23.45 -14.39
N ARG A 368 13.92 -22.56 -13.90
CA ARG A 368 13.37 -21.45 -14.69
C ARG A 368 14.45 -20.50 -15.20
N CYS A 369 15.47 -20.19 -14.38
CA CYS A 369 16.62 -19.39 -14.82
C CYS A 369 17.41 -20.09 -15.92
N MET A 370 17.71 -21.39 -15.75
CA MET A 370 18.43 -22.17 -16.76
C MET A 370 17.64 -22.27 -18.08
N ASP A 371 16.33 -22.51 -18.01
CA ASP A 371 15.45 -22.57 -19.19
C ASP A 371 15.41 -21.20 -19.91
N CYS A 372 15.31 -20.10 -19.17
CA CYS A 372 15.37 -18.75 -19.73
C CYS A 372 16.70 -18.49 -20.45
N ILE A 373 17.82 -18.80 -19.80
CA ILE A 373 19.16 -18.63 -20.39
C ILE A 373 19.32 -19.52 -21.62
N ALA A 374 18.87 -20.77 -21.55
CA ALA A 374 18.99 -21.73 -22.64
C ALA A 374 18.17 -21.33 -23.88
N ASN A 375 17.00 -20.72 -23.68
CA ASN A 375 16.18 -20.21 -24.77
C ASN A 375 16.77 -18.93 -25.39
N ASN A 376 17.47 -18.13 -24.58
CA ASN A 376 17.99 -16.82 -24.97
C ASN A 376 19.53 -16.75 -24.90
N TRP A 377 20.20 -17.87 -25.17
CA TRP A 377 21.65 -17.99 -24.97
C TRP A 377 22.45 -17.04 -25.86
N ARG A 378 21.93 -16.67 -27.04
CA ARG A 378 22.63 -15.78 -27.98
C ARG A 378 22.83 -14.37 -27.41
N PRO A 379 21.77 -13.62 -27.01
CA PRO A 379 21.95 -12.30 -26.43
C PRO A 379 22.66 -12.37 -25.06
N ILE A 380 22.45 -13.43 -24.28
CA ILE A 380 23.00 -13.54 -22.93
C ILE A 380 24.49 -13.94 -22.94
N LEU A 381 24.85 -15.01 -23.67
CA LEU A 381 26.21 -15.57 -23.68
C LEU A 381 27.00 -15.16 -24.92
N GLY A 382 26.31 -15.02 -26.06
CA GLY A 382 26.96 -14.79 -27.35
C GLY A 382 27.65 -13.44 -27.43
N ASP A 383 27.13 -12.41 -26.77
CA ASP A 383 27.77 -11.10 -26.70
C ASP A 383 29.06 -11.15 -25.86
N SER A 384 29.03 -11.80 -24.70
CA SER A 384 30.21 -12.00 -23.85
C SER A 384 31.30 -12.82 -24.54
N ILE A 385 30.91 -13.88 -25.28
CA ILE A 385 31.85 -14.72 -26.02
C ILE A 385 32.47 -13.96 -27.21
N ARG A 386 31.70 -13.10 -27.90
CA ARG A 386 32.16 -12.40 -29.10
C ARG A 386 33.06 -11.21 -28.80
N ARG A 387 32.80 -10.46 -27.73
CA ARG A 387 33.48 -9.18 -27.52
C ARG A 387 34.97 -9.33 -27.17
N GLN A 388 35.43 -10.49 -26.67
CA GLN A 388 36.80 -10.67 -26.15
C GLN A 388 37.24 -9.52 -25.22
N GLU A 389 36.29 -8.76 -24.68
CA GLU A 389 36.54 -7.74 -23.67
C GLU A 389 37.03 -8.47 -22.43
N SER A 390 37.92 -7.82 -21.68
CA SER A 390 38.56 -8.41 -20.50
C SER A 390 37.52 -9.14 -19.65
N PHE A 391 37.75 -10.44 -19.49
CA PHE A 391 36.85 -11.44 -18.89
C PHE A 391 36.39 -11.14 -17.45
N GLU A 392 36.86 -10.04 -16.85
CA GLU A 392 36.62 -9.67 -15.46
C GLU A 392 35.15 -9.26 -15.20
N ASP A 393 34.41 -8.81 -16.21
CA ASP A 393 33.01 -8.39 -16.07
C ASP A 393 31.98 -9.42 -16.56
N CYS A 394 32.44 -10.60 -17.01
CA CYS A 394 31.54 -11.62 -17.53
C CYS A 394 30.83 -12.33 -16.36
N VAL A 395 29.57 -11.95 -16.13
CA VAL A 395 28.69 -12.51 -15.09
C VAL A 395 28.52 -14.04 -15.22
N TYR A 396 28.74 -14.61 -16.41
CA TYR A 396 28.72 -16.07 -16.62
C TYR A 396 29.90 -16.78 -15.94
N ASP A 397 31.08 -16.14 -15.85
CA ASP A 397 32.29 -16.81 -15.39
C ASP A 397 32.35 -17.09 -13.90
N SER A 398 31.58 -16.35 -13.11
CA SER A 398 31.40 -16.62 -11.69
C SER A 398 30.48 -17.80 -11.39
N LEU A 399 29.78 -18.36 -12.40
CA LEU A 399 28.96 -19.55 -12.21
C LEU A 399 29.83 -20.79 -11.94
N PRO A 400 29.41 -21.69 -11.02
CA PRO A 400 29.98 -23.02 -10.86
C PRO A 400 29.99 -23.82 -12.16
N ASN A 401 31.04 -24.61 -12.36
CA ASN A 401 31.25 -25.37 -13.59
C ASN A 401 30.12 -26.35 -13.89
N ASP A 402 29.52 -26.98 -12.87
CA ASP A 402 28.38 -27.88 -13.02
C ASP A 402 27.15 -27.17 -13.59
N VAL A 403 26.90 -25.93 -13.17
CA VAL A 403 25.78 -25.14 -13.69
C VAL A 403 26.09 -24.56 -15.07
N LYS A 404 27.34 -24.15 -15.33
CA LYS A 404 27.79 -23.78 -16.68
C LYS A 404 27.53 -24.90 -17.69
N VAL A 405 27.91 -26.14 -17.35
CA VAL A 405 27.69 -27.31 -18.21
C VAL A 405 26.20 -27.54 -18.45
N LYS A 406 25.36 -27.52 -17.40
CA LYS A 406 23.90 -27.68 -17.54
C LYS A 406 23.27 -26.62 -18.43
N VAL A 407 23.67 -25.35 -18.28
CA VAL A 407 23.18 -24.25 -19.12
C VAL A 407 23.57 -24.45 -20.58
N LEU A 408 24.82 -24.86 -20.86
CA LEU A 408 25.28 -25.12 -22.22
C LEU A 408 24.58 -26.34 -22.85
N GLU A 409 24.39 -27.42 -22.09
CA GLU A 409 23.65 -28.60 -22.53
C GLU A 409 22.20 -28.24 -22.87
N ALA A 410 21.50 -27.52 -21.99
CA ALA A 410 20.14 -27.06 -22.24
C ALA A 410 20.07 -26.14 -23.47
N SER A 411 21.02 -25.21 -23.61
CA SER A 411 21.12 -24.31 -24.77
C SER A 411 21.31 -25.08 -26.07
N LEU A 412 22.20 -26.09 -26.08
CA LEU A 412 22.46 -26.94 -27.24
C LEU A 412 21.23 -27.76 -27.61
N MET A 413 20.53 -28.33 -26.63
CA MET A 413 19.30 -29.08 -26.86
C MET A 413 18.20 -28.20 -27.48
N ASN A 414 18.05 -26.96 -27.01
CA ASN A 414 17.11 -26.01 -27.60
C ASN A 414 17.46 -25.66 -29.05
N VAL A 415 18.74 -25.49 -29.36
CA VAL A 415 19.22 -25.26 -30.74
C VAL A 415 18.89 -26.47 -31.62
N LEU A 416 19.21 -27.70 -31.19
CA LEU A 416 18.93 -28.92 -31.95
C LEU A 416 17.42 -29.09 -32.22
N GLN A 417 16.57 -28.85 -31.22
CA GLN A 417 15.12 -28.88 -31.38
C GLN A 417 14.61 -27.81 -32.35
N SER A 418 15.20 -26.60 -32.32
CA SER A 418 14.85 -25.53 -33.26
C SER A 418 15.25 -25.89 -34.71
N GLU A 419 16.40 -26.54 -34.90
CA GLU A 419 16.83 -27.03 -36.21
C GLU A 419 15.93 -28.16 -36.73
N GLU A 420 15.53 -29.09 -35.86
CA GLU A 420 14.63 -30.18 -36.24
C GLU A 420 13.27 -29.64 -36.71
N LYS A 421 12.72 -28.63 -36.01
CA LYS A 421 11.51 -27.91 -36.43
C LYS A 421 11.66 -27.22 -37.79
N LEU A 422 12.87 -26.73 -38.12
CA LEU A 422 13.16 -26.13 -39.44
C LEU A 422 13.35 -27.17 -40.55
N ARG A 423 13.90 -28.35 -40.22
CA ARG A 423 14.10 -29.48 -41.15
C ARG A 423 12.80 -30.25 -41.42
N ALA A 424 11.83 -30.19 -40.51
CA ALA A 424 10.51 -30.78 -40.69
C ALA A 424 9.93 -30.36 -42.06
N PRO A 425 9.72 -31.30 -43.00
CA PRO A 425 9.54 -30.97 -44.39
C PRO A 425 8.27 -30.14 -44.58
N LYS A 426 8.40 -28.97 -45.23
CA LYS A 426 7.30 -28.05 -45.64
C LYS A 426 6.22 -28.70 -46.55
N LYS A 427 6.21 -30.03 -46.69
CA LYS A 427 5.35 -30.86 -47.55
C LYS A 427 3.86 -30.56 -47.35
N GLN A 428 3.40 -30.22 -46.15
CA GLN A 428 1.98 -29.89 -45.91
C GLN A 428 1.51 -28.53 -46.48
N LYS A 429 2.39 -27.54 -46.70
CA LYS A 429 1.98 -26.26 -47.33
C LYS A 429 1.85 -26.35 -48.86
N LYS A 430 2.46 -27.35 -49.51
CA LYS A 430 2.35 -27.53 -50.97
C LYS A 430 1.10 -28.30 -51.38
N GLU A 431 0.51 -29.07 -50.47
CA GLU A 431 -0.71 -29.86 -50.71
C GLU A 431 -2.00 -29.06 -50.48
N ARG A 432 -2.01 -28.13 -49.50
CA ARG A 432 -3.12 -27.17 -49.32
C ARG A 432 -3.27 -26.15 -50.46
N LYS A 433 -2.20 -25.84 -51.21
CA LYS A 433 -2.29 -25.01 -52.43
C LYS A 433 -2.86 -25.76 -53.65
N ARG A 434 -3.10 -27.07 -53.57
CA ARG A 434 -3.72 -27.85 -54.66
C ARG A 434 -5.22 -28.13 -54.48
N VAL A 435 -5.83 -27.73 -53.35
CA VAL A 435 -7.25 -28.03 -53.05
C VAL A 435 -8.15 -26.79 -52.97
N LEU A 436 -7.61 -25.57 -52.90
CA LEU A 436 -8.40 -24.35 -53.13
C LEU A 436 -8.54 -24.09 -54.63
N LYS A 437 -9.39 -24.87 -55.31
CA LYS A 437 -10.10 -24.37 -56.50
C LYS A 437 -10.95 -23.17 -56.06
N PRO A 438 -11.04 -22.09 -56.85
CA PRO A 438 -11.98 -21.01 -56.57
C PRO A 438 -13.39 -21.59 -56.62
N PHE A 439 -14.06 -21.68 -55.47
CA PHE A 439 -15.49 -21.86 -55.42
C PHE A 439 -16.09 -20.48 -55.73
N VAL A 440 -16.34 -20.24 -57.02
CA VAL A 440 -17.07 -19.07 -57.51
C VAL A 440 -18.52 -19.24 -57.03
N ILE A 441 -18.84 -18.67 -55.88
CA ILE A 441 -20.24 -18.43 -55.50
C ILE A 441 -20.64 -17.15 -56.21
N ASN A 442 -21.49 -17.29 -57.22
CA ASN A 442 -22.28 -16.18 -57.75
C ASN A 442 -23.04 -15.55 -56.58
N MET A 443 -22.57 -14.41 -56.09
CA MET A 443 -23.42 -13.52 -55.30
C MET A 443 -24.32 -12.73 -56.24
N PRO A 444 -25.64 -12.69 -55.99
CA PRO A 444 -26.53 -11.79 -56.70
C PRO A 444 -26.15 -10.34 -56.39
N LYS A 445 -26.04 -9.55 -57.46
CA LYS A 445 -26.02 -8.08 -57.40
C LYS A 445 -27.37 -7.63 -56.87
N ASP A 446 -27.37 -6.93 -55.74
CA ASP A 446 -28.39 -6.06 -55.15
C ASP A 446 -27.85 -5.85 -53.70
N GLN A 447 -27.66 -4.69 -53.08
CA GLN A 447 -28.21 -3.35 -53.19
C GLN A 447 -27.37 -2.43 -52.29
N GLU A 448 -27.48 -1.12 -52.56
CA GLU A 448 -27.30 0.02 -51.63
C GLU A 448 -25.89 0.35 -51.12
N THR A 449 -25.26 1.24 -51.89
CA THR A 449 -24.38 2.30 -51.44
C THR A 449 -25.08 3.16 -50.38
N VAL A 450 -24.58 3.14 -49.15
CA VAL A 450 -24.82 4.20 -48.16
C VAL A 450 -23.58 5.06 -48.14
N ASP A 451 -23.73 6.28 -48.63
CA ASP A 451 -22.79 7.37 -48.54
C ASP A 451 -22.52 7.66 -47.06
N ILE A 452 -21.27 7.54 -46.62
CA ILE A 452 -20.80 8.10 -45.35
C ILE A 452 -19.94 9.28 -45.74
N ASP A 453 -20.50 10.46 -45.47
CA ASP A 453 -19.92 11.78 -45.67
C ASP A 453 -18.51 11.89 -45.08
N ASP A 454 -17.57 12.18 -45.97
CA ASP A 454 -16.31 12.84 -45.64
C ASP A 454 -16.63 14.19 -45.00
N SER A 455 -16.52 14.25 -43.67
CA SER A 455 -16.52 15.51 -42.94
C SER A 455 -15.09 15.94 -42.76
N ASP A 456 -14.63 16.74 -43.71
CA ASP A 456 -13.52 17.66 -43.56
C ASP A 456 -13.69 18.46 -42.26
N SER A 457 -12.68 18.41 -41.39
CA SER A 457 -12.54 19.36 -40.29
C SER A 457 -11.14 19.91 -40.35
N ASP A 458 -11.01 20.92 -41.21
CA ASP A 458 -10.01 21.97 -41.12
C ASP A 458 -10.06 22.60 -39.73
N SER A 459 -8.95 22.49 -39.01
CA SER A 459 -8.64 23.41 -37.92
C SER A 459 -7.22 23.92 -38.11
N GLU A 460 -7.11 24.90 -39.00
CA GLU A 460 -6.12 25.96 -38.88
C GLU A 460 -6.37 26.71 -37.57
N SER A 461 -5.39 26.74 -36.69
CA SER A 461 -5.20 27.88 -35.81
C SER A 461 -3.71 28.03 -35.54
N GLU A 462 -3.11 28.88 -36.37
CA GLU A 462 -1.98 29.73 -36.02
C GLU A 462 -2.20 30.30 -34.61
N ASN A 463 -1.18 30.20 -33.76
CA ASN A 463 -0.93 31.22 -32.75
C ASN A 463 0.57 31.21 -32.47
N ASP A 464 1.22 32.13 -33.16
CA ASP A 464 2.46 32.76 -32.76
C ASP A 464 2.29 33.35 -31.34
N SER A 465 3.22 33.01 -30.46
CA SER A 465 3.56 33.90 -29.37
C SER A 465 5.04 33.71 -29.04
N ASP A 466 5.83 34.59 -29.65
CA ASP A 466 7.09 35.06 -29.13
C ASP A 466 6.93 35.45 -27.66
N GLU A 467 7.73 34.86 -26.75
CA GLU A 467 8.15 35.57 -25.55
C GLU A 467 9.58 35.16 -25.18
N ASP A 468 10.50 36.08 -25.50
CA ASP A 468 11.85 36.16 -24.97
C ASP A 468 11.82 36.36 -23.45
N GLY A 469 12.01 35.27 -22.71
CA GLY A 469 12.23 35.29 -21.26
C GLY A 469 13.72 35.22 -20.91
N ILE A 470 14.36 36.39 -20.82
CA ILE A 470 15.69 36.57 -20.21
C ILE A 470 15.59 36.15 -18.74
N LEU A 471 16.18 35.01 -18.36
CA LEU A 471 16.41 34.66 -16.96
C LEU A 471 17.76 35.23 -16.52
N GLU A 472 17.69 36.34 -15.79
CA GLU A 472 18.76 36.85 -14.93
C GLU A 472 19.18 35.77 -13.94
N ILE A 473 20.45 35.39 -14.02
CA ILE A 473 21.15 34.59 -13.02
C ILE A 473 21.41 35.52 -11.83
N SER A 474 20.59 35.40 -10.79
CA SER A 474 20.87 36.01 -9.49
C SER A 474 21.78 35.09 -8.68
N ASP A 475 23.03 35.50 -8.53
CA ASP A 475 24.01 34.93 -7.59
C ASP A 475 23.53 35.19 -6.15
N GLU A 476 23.14 34.14 -5.43
CA GLU A 476 23.05 34.18 -3.96
C GLU A 476 24.34 33.64 -3.31
N PRO A 477 24.83 34.29 -2.24
CA PRO A 477 26.09 33.94 -1.61
C PRO A 477 25.95 32.71 -0.69
N ILE A 478 26.89 31.78 -0.87
CA ILE A 478 27.19 30.68 0.03
C ILE A 478 27.66 31.27 1.37
N TYR A 479 26.86 31.13 2.43
CA TYR A 479 27.35 31.26 3.79
C TYR A 479 27.86 29.89 4.27
N ASN A 480 29.16 29.88 4.59
CA ASN A 480 29.85 28.81 5.32
C ASN A 480 29.40 28.74 6.78
#